data_AF-A0A957C1L6-F1
#
_entry.id   AF-A0A957C1L6-F1
#
_cell.length_a   1.000
_cell.length_b   1.000
_cell.length_c   1.000
_cell.angle_alpha   90.00
_cell.angle_beta   90.00
_cell.angle_gamma   90.00
#
_symmetry.space_group_name_H-M   'P 1'
#
loop_
_entity.id
_entity.type
_entity.pdbx_description
1 polymer ?
#
loop_
_entity_poly.entity_id
_entity_poly.type
_entity_poly.pdbx_seq_one_letter_code
_entity_poly.pdbx_strand_id
1 'polypeptide(L)'
;MTFQTPADEIELMKRITAHDQTALAELYDQFSARVYGMAYRVLQNQTLAEEATQDTFIKVWQNPHRWDPERGTIASWLLTIARYTAIDRLRKEKRQSPWTAINYEEILDLSGDSGVINQAWYDSKALAELIHELSDEQVEAIELAYFSGMSHTEIAEHLHQPLGTIKSRIRDGIRKLRGLWLRIEK
;
A
#
# COMPACT_ATOMS: atom_id res chain seq x y z
N MET A 1 -22.84 -6.93 -1.75
CA MET A 1 -23.13 -6.22 -3.01
C MET A 1 -21.79 -5.73 -3.52
N THR A 2 -21.39 -6.05 -4.74
CA THR A 2 -20.07 -5.65 -5.27
C THR A 2 -20.28 -4.37 -6.06
N PHE A 3 -19.68 -3.24 -5.68
CA PHE A 3 -19.70 -2.02 -6.51
C PHE A 3 -19.06 -2.34 -7.87
N GLN A 4 -19.88 -2.48 -8.92
CA GLN A 4 -19.44 -2.92 -10.24
C GLN A 4 -19.17 -1.74 -11.18
N THR A 5 -19.69 -0.55 -10.85
CA THR A 5 -19.53 0.64 -11.68
C THR A 5 -18.95 1.83 -10.90
N PRO A 6 -18.25 2.76 -11.57
CA PRO A 6 -17.84 4.02 -10.97
C PRO A 6 -19.01 4.83 -10.40
N ALA A 7 -20.21 4.71 -10.97
CA ALA A 7 -21.40 5.39 -10.47
C ALA A 7 -21.82 4.88 -9.07
N ASP A 8 -21.74 3.57 -8.85
CA ASP A 8 -22.04 2.96 -7.54
C ASP A 8 -21.03 3.42 -6.47
N GLU A 9 -19.74 3.47 -6.83
CA GLU A 9 -18.68 3.98 -5.95
C GLU A 9 -18.93 5.45 -5.57
N ILE A 10 -19.30 6.29 -6.54
CA ILE A 10 -19.62 7.70 -6.31
C ILE A 10 -20.79 7.85 -5.35
N GLU A 11 -21.87 7.08 -5.56
CA GLU A 11 -23.06 7.16 -4.71
C GLU A 11 -22.78 6.70 -3.27
N LEU A 12 -22.03 5.61 -3.11
CA LEU A 12 -21.60 5.15 -1.79
C LEU A 12 -20.81 6.25 -1.05
N MET A 13 -19.83 6.87 -1.72
CA MET A 13 -19.01 7.90 -1.10
C MET A 13 -19.77 9.20 -0.80
N LYS A 14 -20.79 9.54 -1.59
CA LYS A 14 -21.72 10.63 -1.25
C LYS A 14 -22.48 10.34 0.04
N ARG A 15 -23.01 9.13 0.19
CA ARG A 15 -23.70 8.70 1.42
C ARG A 15 -22.77 8.73 2.64
N ILE A 16 -21.54 8.22 2.51
CA ILE A 16 -20.54 8.30 3.58
C ILE A 16 -20.22 9.76 3.94
N THR A 17 -20.10 10.64 2.94
CA THR A 17 -19.88 12.09 3.15
C THR A 17 -21.05 12.75 3.88
N ALA A 18 -22.27 12.27 3.67
CA ALA A 18 -23.47 12.68 4.40
C ALA A 18 -23.60 12.02 5.79
N HIS A 19 -22.55 11.33 6.26
CA HIS A 19 -22.54 10.58 7.53
C HIS A 19 -23.61 9.48 7.63
N ASP A 20 -23.92 8.81 6.51
CA ASP A 20 -24.71 7.58 6.51
C ASP A 20 -23.84 6.40 7.02
N GLN A 21 -24.14 5.93 8.23
CA GLN A 21 -23.44 4.80 8.85
C GLN A 21 -23.65 3.48 8.08
N THR A 22 -24.80 3.32 7.42
CA THR A 22 -25.09 2.10 6.65
C THR A 22 -24.18 2.01 5.43
N ALA A 23 -23.88 3.14 4.78
CA ALA A 23 -22.93 3.21 3.68
C ALA A 23 -21.49 2.86 4.12
N LEU A 24 -21.08 3.27 5.32
CA LEU A 24 -19.78 2.85 5.86
C LEU A 24 -19.74 1.34 6.16
N ALA A 25 -20.83 0.78 6.69
CA ALA A 25 -20.94 -0.66 6.92
C ALA A 25 -20.88 -1.45 5.60
N GLU A 26 -21.57 -0.99 4.55
CA GLU A 26 -21.49 -1.59 3.20
C GLU A 26 -20.05 -1.58 2.66
N LEU A 27 -19.33 -0.46 2.83
CA LEU A 27 -17.92 -0.36 2.46
C LEU A 27 -17.05 -1.33 3.28
N TYR A 28 -17.31 -1.43 4.58
CA TYR A 28 -16.58 -2.33 5.48
C TYR A 28 -16.78 -3.80 5.10
N ASP A 29 -18.02 -4.24 4.91
CA ASP A 29 -18.36 -5.61 4.55
C ASP A 29 -17.70 -6.03 3.24
N GLN A 30 -17.61 -5.11 2.28
CA GLN A 30 -17.00 -5.40 0.98
C GLN A 30 -15.46 -5.45 1.03
N PHE A 31 -14.82 -4.58 1.80
CA PHE A 31 -13.37 -4.37 1.67
C PHE A 31 -12.53 -4.74 2.90
N SER A 32 -13.15 -5.02 4.06
CA SER A 32 -12.44 -5.33 5.31
C SER A 32 -11.41 -6.43 5.16
N ALA A 33 -11.74 -7.55 4.48
CA ALA A 33 -10.81 -8.65 4.25
C ALA A 33 -9.57 -8.24 3.43
N ARG A 34 -9.75 -7.38 2.42
CA ARG A 34 -8.64 -6.87 1.58
C ARG A 34 -7.78 -5.87 2.31
N VAL A 35 -8.40 -4.98 3.09
CA VAL A 35 -7.72 -4.01 3.97
C VAL A 35 -6.90 -4.74 5.02
N TYR A 36 -7.50 -5.74 5.68
CA TYR A 36 -6.82 -6.59 6.65
C TYR A 36 -5.65 -7.33 6.01
N GLY A 37 -5.83 -7.96 4.86
CA GLY A 37 -4.75 -8.65 4.16
C GLY A 37 -3.58 -7.71 3.80
N MET A 38 -3.87 -6.47 3.40
CA MET A 38 -2.84 -5.45 3.18
C MET A 38 -2.11 -5.08 4.47
N ALA A 39 -2.85 -4.80 5.55
CA ALA A 39 -2.26 -4.44 6.83
C ALA A 39 -1.42 -5.58 7.43
N TYR A 40 -1.91 -6.82 7.36
CA TYR A 40 -1.24 -8.02 7.85
C TYR A 40 0.07 -8.28 7.11
N ARG A 41 0.11 -8.09 5.78
CA ARG A 41 1.36 -8.22 5.01
C ARG A 41 2.46 -7.28 5.49
N VAL A 42 2.09 -6.06 5.91
CA VAL A 42 3.03 -5.05 6.42
C VAL A 42 3.42 -5.32 7.86
N LEU A 43 2.47 -5.70 8.71
CA LEU A 43 2.66 -5.78 10.16
C LEU A 43 3.08 -7.16 10.65
N GLN A 44 2.77 -8.23 9.92
CA GLN A 44 2.98 -9.64 10.29
C GLN A 44 2.48 -9.98 11.71
N ASN A 45 1.48 -9.24 12.18
CA ASN A 45 0.89 -9.37 13.50
C ASN A 45 -0.63 -9.19 13.38
N GLN A 46 -1.39 -10.18 13.85
CA GLN A 46 -2.85 -10.20 13.71
C GLN A 46 -3.50 -9.02 14.43
N THR A 47 -3.19 -8.80 15.70
CA THR A 47 -3.78 -7.72 16.50
C THR A 47 -3.51 -6.36 15.88
N LEU A 48 -2.26 -6.08 15.52
CA LEU A 48 -1.91 -4.80 14.90
C LEU A 48 -2.60 -4.61 13.54
N ALA A 49 -2.78 -5.70 12.77
CA ALA A 49 -3.46 -5.67 11.48
C ALA A 49 -4.97 -5.43 11.62
N GLU A 50 -5.62 -6.02 12.62
CA GLU A 50 -7.02 -5.78 12.96
C GLU A 50 -7.23 -4.30 13.35
N GLU A 51 -6.38 -3.77 14.22
CA GLU A 51 -6.43 -2.35 14.59
C GLU A 51 -6.17 -1.44 13.38
N ALA A 52 -5.20 -1.77 12.53
CA ALA A 52 -4.93 -1.02 11.29
C ALA A 52 -6.10 -1.01 10.34
N THR A 53 -6.84 -2.10 10.28
CA THR A 53 -8.06 -2.21 9.50
C THR A 53 -9.10 -1.25 10.03
N GLN A 54 -9.38 -1.27 11.34
CA GLN A 54 -10.34 -0.36 11.97
C GLN A 54 -9.97 1.11 11.75
N ASP A 55 -8.72 1.49 12.01
CA ASP A 55 -8.23 2.85 11.78
C ASP A 55 -8.38 3.32 10.34
N THR A 56 -8.21 2.41 9.38
CA THR A 56 -8.37 2.72 7.96
C THR A 56 -9.79 3.17 7.67
N PHE A 57 -10.79 2.43 8.15
CA PHE A 57 -12.20 2.81 7.96
C PHE A 57 -12.56 4.06 8.77
N ILE A 58 -11.99 4.26 9.96
CA ILE A 58 -12.15 5.51 10.72
C ILE A 58 -11.59 6.70 9.94
N LYS A 59 -10.41 6.58 9.32
CA LYS A 59 -9.82 7.63 8.49
C LYS A 59 -10.69 7.97 7.28
N VAL A 60 -11.28 6.96 6.65
CA VAL A 60 -12.22 7.13 5.54
C VAL A 60 -13.47 7.87 6.01
N TRP A 61 -14.05 7.46 7.14
CA TRP A 61 -15.22 8.12 7.75
C TRP A 61 -14.95 9.59 8.09
N GLN A 62 -13.77 9.90 8.61
CA GLN A 62 -13.38 11.27 8.97
C GLN A 62 -13.04 12.14 7.75
N ASN A 63 -12.57 11.54 6.66
CA ASN A 63 -12.07 12.26 5.48
C ASN A 63 -12.60 11.69 4.14
N PRO A 64 -13.92 11.52 3.97
CA PRO A 64 -14.46 10.84 2.78
C PRO A 64 -14.24 11.66 1.49
N HIS A 65 -14.17 12.99 1.60
CA HIS A 65 -13.91 13.93 0.51
C HIS A 65 -12.50 13.82 -0.11
N ARG A 66 -11.60 13.00 0.46
CA ARG A 66 -10.25 12.79 -0.09
C ARG A 66 -10.19 11.77 -1.23
N TRP A 67 -11.25 11.00 -1.42
CA TRP A 67 -11.36 10.16 -2.60
C TRP A 67 -11.75 11.00 -3.82
N ASP A 68 -11.10 10.74 -4.94
CA ASP A 68 -11.32 11.40 -6.21
C ASP A 68 -11.50 10.30 -7.27
N PRO A 69 -12.71 10.15 -7.85
CA PRO A 69 -12.99 9.10 -8.83
C PRO A 69 -12.12 9.21 -10.09
N GLU A 70 -11.64 10.40 -10.43
CA GLU A 70 -10.73 10.62 -11.57
C GLU A 70 -9.31 10.08 -11.30
N ARG A 71 -8.96 9.87 -10.03
CA ARG A 71 -7.63 9.37 -9.62
C ARG A 71 -7.59 7.86 -9.41
N GLY A 72 -8.74 7.20 -9.33
CA GLY A 72 -8.84 5.75 -9.23
C GLY A 72 -10.01 5.27 -8.40
N THR A 73 -10.18 3.94 -8.37
CA THR A 73 -11.27 3.26 -7.66
C THR A 73 -11.18 3.41 -6.14
N ILE A 74 -12.31 3.25 -5.46
CA ILE A 74 -12.34 3.20 -3.99
C ILE A 74 -11.41 2.10 -3.47
N ALA A 75 -11.38 0.95 -4.14
CA ALA A 75 -10.53 -0.18 -3.75
C ALA A 75 -9.04 0.22 -3.70
N SER A 76 -8.53 0.88 -4.73
CA SER A 76 -7.13 1.32 -4.80
C SER A 76 -6.81 2.37 -3.72
N TRP A 77 -7.72 3.33 -3.56
CA TRP A 77 -7.58 4.38 -2.55
C TRP A 77 -7.60 3.83 -1.12
N LEU A 78 -8.52 2.91 -0.82
CA LEU A 78 -8.67 2.29 0.49
C LEU A 78 -7.46 1.44 0.86
N LEU A 79 -6.94 0.63 -0.08
CA LEU A 79 -5.71 -0.14 0.14
C LEU A 79 -4.48 0.75 0.36
N THR A 80 -4.45 1.92 -0.27
CA THR A 80 -3.41 2.93 -0.05
C THR A 80 -3.45 3.47 1.39
N ILE A 81 -4.64 3.80 1.90
CA ILE A 81 -4.82 4.24 3.29
C ILE A 81 -4.44 3.13 4.27
N ALA A 82 -4.87 1.89 4.00
CA ALA A 82 -4.54 0.71 4.79
C ALA A 82 -3.03 0.54 4.95
N ARG A 83 -2.32 0.60 3.82
CA ARG A 83 -0.87 0.48 3.79
C ARG A 83 -0.18 1.58 4.61
N TYR A 84 -0.54 2.85 4.42
CA TYR A 84 0.05 3.93 5.20
C TYR A 84 -0.23 3.78 6.70
N THR A 85 -1.44 3.38 7.04
CA THR A 85 -1.85 3.13 8.42
C THR A 85 -1.05 2.01 9.08
N ALA A 86 -0.76 0.93 8.33
CA ALA A 86 0.05 -0.18 8.78
C ALA A 86 1.53 0.21 8.93
N ILE A 87 2.09 0.96 7.98
CA ILE A 87 3.48 1.43 8.06
C ILE A 87 3.68 2.39 9.24
N ASP A 88 2.75 3.31 9.46
CA ASP A 88 2.84 4.25 10.58
C ASP A 88 2.80 3.52 11.93
N ARG A 89 1.99 2.45 12.03
CA ARG A 89 1.99 1.53 13.19
C ARG A 89 3.32 0.81 13.34
N LEU A 90 3.82 0.17 12.28
CA LEU A 90 5.09 -0.55 12.30
C LEU A 90 6.24 0.34 12.78
N ARG A 91 6.27 1.60 12.34
CA ARG A 91 7.25 2.59 12.79
C ARG A 91 7.08 2.95 14.27
N LYS A 92 5.85 3.05 14.76
CA LYS A 92 5.59 3.29 16.19
C LYS A 92 6.08 2.12 17.04
N GLU A 93 5.82 0.89 16.61
CA GLU A 93 6.25 -0.33 17.29
C GLU A 93 7.78 -0.42 17.37
N LYS A 94 8.48 -0.22 16.24
CA LYS A 94 9.96 -0.20 16.19
C LYS A 94 10.58 0.84 17.13
N ARG A 95 9.92 1.99 17.32
CA ARG A 95 10.38 3.05 18.25
C ARG A 95 10.13 2.69 19.72
N GLN A 96 9.07 1.94 20.00
CA GLN A 96 8.69 1.57 21.38
C GLN A 96 9.44 0.33 21.88
N SER A 97 9.93 -0.52 20.97
CA SER A 97 10.72 -1.69 21.33
C SER A 97 11.90 -1.85 20.38
N PRO A 98 13.09 -1.31 20.75
CA PRO A 98 14.33 -1.50 20.00
C PRO A 98 14.77 -2.97 19.92
N TRP A 99 14.23 -3.83 20.78
CA TRP A 99 14.55 -5.26 20.89
C TRP A 99 13.60 -6.17 20.10
N THR A 100 12.44 -5.68 19.67
CA THR A 100 11.68 -6.27 18.56
C THR A 100 12.05 -5.53 17.28
N ALA A 101 13.36 -5.45 17.01
CA ALA A 101 13.80 -5.49 15.64
C ALA A 101 13.31 -6.82 15.09
N ILE A 102 12.11 -6.83 14.50
CA ILE A 102 11.72 -7.88 13.57
C ILE A 102 12.88 -7.94 12.59
N ASN A 103 13.71 -8.97 12.76
CA ASN A 103 14.97 -9.15 12.07
C ASN A 103 14.61 -9.41 10.61
N TYR A 104 14.68 -8.34 9.80
CA TYR A 104 14.24 -8.36 8.40
C TYR A 104 15.03 -9.43 7.62
N GLU A 105 16.27 -9.68 8.04
CA GLU A 105 17.16 -10.72 7.52
C GLU A 105 16.71 -12.15 7.85
N GLU A 106 16.04 -12.40 8.99
CA GLU A 106 15.47 -13.73 9.32
C GLU A 106 14.13 -13.98 8.62
N ILE A 107 13.36 -12.94 8.29
CA ILE A 107 12.17 -13.08 7.43
C ILE A 107 12.60 -13.36 5.98
N LEU A 108 13.73 -12.79 5.56
CA LEU A 108 14.37 -13.08 4.28
C LEU A 108 14.91 -14.52 4.20
N ASP A 109 15.32 -15.14 5.31
CA ASP A 109 15.92 -16.49 5.33
C ASP A 109 14.86 -17.62 5.37
N LEU A 110 13.61 -17.31 5.72
CA LEU A 110 12.45 -18.18 5.46
C LEU A 110 11.94 -18.06 4.01
N SER A 111 12.42 -17.07 3.27
CA SER A 111 12.34 -16.99 1.81
C SER A 111 13.66 -17.44 1.20
N GLY A 112 14.00 -18.70 1.44
CA GLY A 112 15.09 -19.36 0.73
C GLY A 112 14.92 -19.12 -0.78
N ASP A 113 15.98 -18.58 -1.37
CA ASP A 113 16.14 -18.20 -2.78
C ASP A 113 15.51 -16.86 -3.17
N SER A 114 16.32 -15.78 -3.14
CA SER A 114 16.29 -14.55 -3.97
C SER A 114 14.96 -14.02 -4.54
N GLY A 115 13.83 -14.28 -3.89
CA GLY A 115 12.50 -14.31 -4.52
C GLY A 115 11.40 -13.77 -3.60
N VAL A 116 11.67 -12.67 -2.89
CA VAL A 116 10.70 -11.96 -2.03
C VAL A 116 9.50 -11.41 -2.82
N ILE A 117 9.53 -11.52 -4.14
CA ILE A 117 8.36 -11.34 -4.99
C ILE A 117 7.56 -12.65 -5.00
N ASN A 118 7.02 -13.03 -3.84
CA ASN A 118 6.30 -14.28 -3.68
C ASN A 118 4.84 -14.11 -4.13
N GLN A 119 4.57 -14.53 -5.37
CA GLN A 119 3.33 -14.96 -6.04
C GLN A 119 2.02 -14.14 -5.93
N ALA A 120 1.75 -13.40 -4.85
CA ALA A 120 0.47 -12.71 -4.65
C ALA A 120 0.34 -11.34 -5.35
N TRP A 121 1.45 -10.78 -5.86
CA TRP A 121 1.45 -9.61 -6.78
C TRP A 121 1.70 -10.00 -8.25
N TYR A 122 2.11 -11.25 -8.50
CA TYR A 122 2.38 -11.79 -9.84
C TYR A 122 1.16 -12.40 -10.53
N ASP A 123 -0.06 -11.99 -10.17
CA ASP A 123 -1.23 -12.26 -11.01
C ASP A 123 -1.16 -11.54 -12.38
N SER A 124 -0.15 -10.69 -12.60
CA SER A 124 0.31 -10.38 -13.95
C SER A 124 1.82 -10.54 -14.05
N LYS A 125 2.27 -11.63 -14.66
CA LYS A 125 3.64 -11.79 -15.20
C LYS A 125 4.11 -10.52 -15.93
N ALA A 126 3.18 -9.78 -16.53
CA ALA A 126 3.45 -8.49 -17.16
C ALA A 126 4.00 -7.45 -16.17
N LEU A 127 3.52 -7.35 -14.93
CA LEU A 127 4.05 -6.38 -13.97
C LEU A 127 5.52 -6.69 -13.60
N ALA A 128 5.86 -7.97 -13.49
CA ALA A 128 7.24 -8.43 -13.28
C ALA A 128 8.16 -7.95 -14.41
N GLU A 129 7.72 -8.19 -15.65
CA GLU A 129 8.44 -7.80 -16.85
C GLU A 129 8.55 -6.27 -16.98
N LEU A 130 7.54 -5.52 -16.54
CA LEU A 130 7.57 -4.05 -16.54
C LEU A 130 8.51 -3.45 -15.49
N ILE A 131 8.74 -4.12 -14.36
CA ILE A 131 9.71 -3.67 -13.35
C ILE A 131 11.14 -3.75 -13.89
N HIS A 132 11.45 -4.75 -14.74
CA HIS A 132 12.75 -4.86 -15.41
C HIS A 132 13.04 -3.72 -16.41
N GLU A 133 12.04 -2.94 -16.80
CA GLU A 133 12.25 -1.73 -17.62
C GLU A 133 12.70 -0.52 -16.78
N LEU A 134 12.65 -0.58 -15.44
CA LEU A 134 13.16 0.47 -14.57
C LEU A 134 14.69 0.37 -14.40
N SER A 135 15.34 1.45 -13.94
CA SER A 135 16.74 1.33 -13.51
C SER A 135 16.83 0.60 -12.18
N ASP A 136 17.94 -0.09 -11.92
CA ASP A 136 18.15 -0.84 -10.68
C ASP A 136 17.93 0.04 -9.45
N GLU A 137 18.37 1.30 -9.50
CA GLU A 137 18.18 2.21 -8.37
C GLU A 137 16.69 2.58 -8.19
N GLN A 138 15.91 2.65 -9.27
CA GLN A 138 14.47 2.90 -9.20
C GLN A 138 13.75 1.69 -8.60
N VAL A 139 14.14 0.48 -9.00
CA VAL A 139 13.63 -0.77 -8.43
C VAL A 139 13.95 -0.79 -6.94
N GLU A 140 15.22 -0.66 -6.55
CA GLU A 140 15.66 -0.68 -5.15
C GLU A 140 14.93 0.35 -4.29
N ALA A 141 14.83 1.61 -4.74
CA ALA A 141 14.14 2.65 -3.98
C ALA A 141 12.62 2.38 -3.87
N ILE A 142 12.01 1.82 -4.91
CA ILE A 142 10.61 1.39 -4.87
C ILE A 142 10.47 0.20 -3.93
N GLU A 143 11.35 -0.78 -3.96
CA GLU A 143 11.26 -1.94 -3.10
C GLU A 143 11.38 -1.58 -1.63
N LEU A 144 12.36 -0.76 -1.27
CA LEU A 144 12.53 -0.30 0.10
C LEU A 144 11.33 0.51 0.59
N ALA A 145 10.76 1.35 -0.30
CA ALA A 145 9.60 2.16 0.02
C ALA A 145 8.31 1.34 0.09
N TYR A 146 8.11 0.41 -0.84
CA TYR A 146 6.86 -0.31 -1.09
C TYR A 146 6.77 -1.62 -0.32
N PHE A 147 7.86 -2.39 -0.26
CA PHE A 147 7.94 -3.69 0.39
C PHE A 147 8.62 -3.62 1.75
N SER A 148 9.74 -2.90 1.89
CA SER A 148 10.46 -2.83 3.18
C SER A 148 9.83 -1.86 4.20
N GLY A 149 8.81 -1.11 3.80
CA GLY A 149 8.07 -0.17 4.66
C GLY A 149 8.87 1.06 5.10
N MET A 150 10.05 1.28 4.52
CA MET A 150 10.91 2.41 4.87
C MET A 150 10.32 3.72 4.37
N SER A 151 10.47 4.78 5.16
CA SER A 151 10.17 6.15 4.75
C SER A 151 11.22 6.63 3.75
N HIS A 152 10.87 7.64 2.95
CA HIS A 152 11.85 8.26 2.04
C HIS A 152 13.09 8.78 2.78
N THR A 153 12.97 9.18 4.05
CA THR A 153 14.10 9.61 4.88
C THR A 153 14.96 8.43 5.31
N GLU A 154 14.34 7.34 5.79
CA GLU A 154 15.07 6.12 6.15
C GLU A 154 15.78 5.51 4.93
N ILE A 155 15.16 5.55 3.75
CA ILE A 155 15.79 5.11 2.49
C ILE A 155 16.97 6.02 2.11
N ALA A 156 16.81 7.34 2.27
CA ALA A 156 17.87 8.29 2.00
C ALA A 156 19.09 8.05 2.90
N GLU A 157 18.85 7.75 4.18
CA GLU A 157 19.89 7.36 5.13
C GLU A 157 20.51 6.00 4.76
N HIS A 158 19.69 4.99 4.47
CA HIS A 158 20.12 3.62 4.15
C HIS A 158 20.95 3.55 2.87
N LEU A 159 20.54 4.26 1.82
CA LEU A 159 21.25 4.32 0.54
C LEU A 159 22.32 5.41 0.49
N HIS A 160 22.52 6.15 1.58
CA HIS A 160 23.44 7.30 1.66
C HIS A 160 23.24 8.32 0.52
N GLN A 161 21.98 8.61 0.20
CA GLN A 161 21.58 9.48 -0.90
C GLN A 161 20.68 10.62 -0.41
N PRO A 162 20.68 11.80 -1.07
CA PRO A 162 19.81 12.89 -0.67
C PRO A 162 18.32 12.51 -0.73
N LEU A 163 17.52 12.96 0.25
CA LEU A 163 16.07 12.74 0.30
C LEU A 163 15.36 13.18 -0.99
N GLY A 164 15.83 14.27 -1.62
CA GLY A 164 15.31 14.74 -2.91
C GLY A 164 15.53 13.72 -4.04
N THR A 165 16.68 13.05 -4.04
CA THR A 165 17.02 11.97 -4.99
C THR A 165 16.10 10.77 -4.79
N ILE A 166 15.90 10.32 -3.55
CA ILE A 166 14.99 9.20 -3.26
C ILE A 166 13.55 9.51 -3.69
N LYS A 167 13.03 10.69 -3.33
CA LYS A 167 11.67 11.12 -3.71
C LYS A 167 11.48 11.18 -5.22
N SER A 168 12.44 11.76 -5.94
CA SER A 168 12.38 11.86 -7.40
C SER A 168 12.48 10.49 -8.05
N ARG A 169 13.41 9.64 -7.59
CA ARG A 169 13.62 8.30 -8.13
C ARG A 169 12.38 7.41 -8.00
N ILE A 170 11.77 7.37 -6.81
CA ILE A 170 10.52 6.64 -6.57
C ILE A 170 9.40 7.18 -7.46
N ARG A 171 9.21 8.51 -7.46
CA ARG A 171 8.16 9.16 -8.28
C ARG A 171 8.32 8.85 -9.77
N ASP A 172 9.53 8.94 -10.28
CA ASP A 172 9.82 8.79 -11.70
C ASP A 172 9.73 7.32 -12.12
N GLY A 173 10.16 6.38 -11.26
CA GLY A 173 9.95 4.94 -11.45
C GLY A 173 8.46 4.56 -11.49
N ILE A 174 7.64 5.05 -10.55
CA ILE A 174 6.18 4.83 -10.55
C ILE A 174 5.53 5.42 -11.80
N ARG A 175 5.93 6.63 -12.21
CA ARG A 175 5.41 7.26 -13.44
C ARG A 175 5.73 6.42 -14.67
N LYS A 176 6.96 5.87 -14.73
CA LYS A 176 7.38 4.98 -15.82
C LYS A 176 6.56 3.69 -15.82
N LEU A 177 6.42 3.02 -14.67
CA LEU A 177 5.56 1.84 -14.53
C LEU A 177 4.13 2.10 -14.98
N ARG A 178 3.52 3.22 -14.56
CA ARG A 178 2.16 3.59 -15.01
C ARG A 178 2.08 3.76 -16.52
N GLY A 179 3.07 4.43 -17.12
CA GLY A 179 3.15 4.61 -18.57
C GLY A 179 3.29 3.29 -19.32
N LEU A 180 4.07 2.35 -18.78
CA LEU A 180 4.24 1.00 -19.33
C LEU A 180 2.96 0.17 -19.20
N TRP A 181 2.31 0.21 -18.04
CA TRP A 181 1.04 -0.48 -17.80
C TRP A 181 -0.05 -0.06 -18.79
N LEU A 182 -0.21 1.25 -19.02
CA LEU A 182 -1.17 1.80 -19.98
C LEU A 182 -0.89 1.43 -21.44
N ARG A 183 0.32 0.96 -21.78
CA ARG A 183 0.65 0.48 -23.13
C ARG A 183 0.25 -0.99 -23.32
N ILE A 184 0.27 -1.79 -22.26
CA ILE A 184 -0.14 -3.19 -22.31
C ILE A 184 -1.67 -3.33 -22.32
N GLU A 185 -2.37 -2.35 -21.73
CA GLU A 185 -3.84 -2.34 -21.64
C GLU A 185 -4.54 -1.79 -22.91
N LYS A 186 -3.79 -1.42 -23.95
CA LYS A 186 -4.30 -1.00 -25.28
C LYS A 186 -4.10 -2.09 -26.31
#